data_AF-A0A7I8NHL1-F1
#
_entry.id   AF-A0A7I8NHL1-F1
#
_cell.length_a   1.000
_cell.length_b   1.000
_cell.length_c   1.000
_cell.angle_alpha   90.00
_cell.angle_beta   90.00
_cell.angle_gamma   90.00
#
_symmetry.space_group_name_H-M   'P 1'
#
loop_
_entity.id
_entity.type
_entity.pdbx_description
1 polymer ?
#
loop_
_entity_poly.entity_id
_entity_poly.type
_entity_poly.pdbx_seq_one_letter_code
_entity_poly.pdbx_strand_id
1 'polypeptide(L)'
;MQILLCTSIIVSGCSFIPKYQTKDIPKTVSVKDYDGQYIGEHKKRNEVFLKKHKDEAIKKYKDYVKDTFGYDCKINLVEAYTNKSGFSEKSKIDGLVVVGTVNYDVPFQFRLIFVESGNGIAITTFTPGHINETSAAVSAMMYKRYEHEIEQARLKFKSEVEKNGYYAMNEKLQKKQEFNGVTKQFLNFNTDSIDDLKKFKQEFKSVMHLKGDAFNQQLQSLINKYPQIQKNMESEFIAYYDKGENRETVANYVWNLQKTTNDTMKLYPGNKSIIFYKDKVSATQLDEHKRLQSDSQEISISGGENN
;
A
#
# COMPACT_ATOMS: atom_id res chain seq x y z
N MET A 1 80.75 -2.54 19.56
CA MET A 1 79.72 -1.91 20.41
C MET A 1 78.47 -1.76 19.55
N GLN A 2 77.54 -2.70 19.67
CA GLN A 2 76.35 -2.84 18.83
C GLN A 2 75.16 -2.24 19.60
N ILE A 3 74.56 -1.20 19.05
CA ILE A 3 73.32 -0.62 19.53
C ILE A 3 72.19 -1.46 18.93
N LEU A 4 71.57 -2.31 19.75
CA LEU A 4 70.33 -3.02 19.41
C LEU A 4 69.19 -2.00 19.31
N LEU A 5 68.69 -1.78 18.09
CA LEU A 5 67.46 -1.05 17.83
C LEU A 5 66.29 -2.04 17.88
N CYS A 6 65.47 -1.93 18.92
CA CYS A 6 64.19 -2.60 19.05
C CYS A 6 63.28 -2.22 17.87
N THR A 7 62.97 -3.19 16.99
CA THR A 7 61.92 -3.05 16.00
C THR A 7 60.64 -3.65 16.58
N SER A 8 59.76 -2.77 17.07
CA SER A 8 58.42 -3.12 17.50
C SER A 8 57.60 -3.62 16.31
N ILE A 9 57.13 -4.85 16.35
CA ILE A 9 56.11 -5.35 15.42
C ILE A 9 54.78 -4.69 15.83
N ILE A 10 54.35 -3.68 15.08
CA ILE A 10 52.98 -3.19 15.14
C ILE A 10 52.13 -4.08 14.22
N VAL A 11 51.49 -5.09 14.81
CA VAL A 11 50.32 -5.73 14.20
C VAL A 11 49.11 -4.89 14.57
N SER A 12 48.65 -4.04 13.67
CA SER A 12 47.27 -3.57 13.67
C SER A 12 46.79 -3.51 12.22
N GLY A 13 46.29 -4.65 11.78
CA GLY A 13 45.78 -4.86 10.44
C GLY A 13 44.65 -3.92 10.09
N CYS A 14 44.74 -3.40 8.87
CA CYS A 14 43.61 -2.95 8.07
C CYS A 14 42.54 -4.05 8.07
N SER A 15 41.49 -3.87 8.86
CA SER A 15 40.26 -4.63 8.66
C SER A 15 39.34 -3.74 7.83
N PHE A 16 39.44 -3.89 6.51
CA PHE A 16 38.41 -3.47 5.58
C PHE A 16 37.06 -3.93 6.12
N ILE A 17 36.18 -2.97 6.42
CA ILE A 17 34.76 -3.24 6.68
C ILE A 17 34.25 -4.05 5.48
N PRO A 18 33.70 -5.27 5.67
CA PRO A 18 33.20 -6.03 4.55
C PRO A 18 32.13 -5.17 3.88
N LYS A 19 32.33 -4.86 2.59
CA LYS A 19 31.24 -4.40 1.72
C LYS A 19 30.09 -5.36 1.98
N TYR A 20 29.00 -4.84 2.56
CA TYR A 20 27.76 -5.59 2.72
C TYR A 20 27.51 -6.31 1.40
N GLN A 21 27.48 -7.65 1.42
CA GLN A 21 26.97 -8.42 0.29
C GLN A 21 25.50 -8.04 0.17
N THR A 22 25.23 -6.94 -0.51
CA THR A 22 23.91 -6.66 -1.04
C THR A 22 23.68 -7.81 -2.01
N LYS A 23 22.66 -8.64 -1.73
CA LYS A 23 22.07 -9.51 -2.75
C LYS A 23 22.00 -8.72 -4.06
N ASP A 24 22.24 -9.38 -5.19
CA ASP A 24 22.12 -8.74 -6.50
C ASP A 24 20.63 -8.43 -6.77
N ILE A 25 20.16 -7.35 -6.15
CA ILE A 25 18.78 -6.88 -6.21
C ILE A 25 18.72 -5.87 -7.35
N PRO A 26 17.88 -6.10 -8.37
CA PRO A 26 17.71 -5.14 -9.46
C PRO A 26 17.31 -3.77 -8.92
N LYS A 27 17.92 -2.70 -9.43
CA LYS A 27 17.53 -1.34 -9.04
C LYS A 27 16.09 -1.02 -9.44
N THR A 28 15.72 -1.48 -10.64
CA THR A 28 14.39 -1.29 -11.20
C THR A 28 13.87 -2.59 -11.78
N VAL A 29 12.55 -2.76 -11.72
CA VAL A 29 11.82 -3.93 -12.18
C VAL A 29 10.56 -3.51 -12.94
N SER A 30 10.00 -4.47 -13.69
CA SER A 30 8.69 -4.32 -14.34
C SER A 30 7.57 -4.78 -13.41
N VAL A 31 6.47 -4.04 -13.38
CA VAL A 31 5.26 -4.38 -12.64
C VAL A 31 4.49 -5.55 -13.25
N LYS A 32 4.83 -5.97 -14.48
CA LYS A 32 4.23 -7.15 -15.12
C LYS A 32 4.69 -8.45 -14.46
N ASP A 33 5.99 -8.56 -14.22
CA ASP A 33 6.61 -9.85 -13.85
C ASP A 33 7.17 -9.86 -12.43
N TYR A 34 7.32 -8.69 -11.79
CA TYR A 34 7.90 -8.62 -10.46
C TYR A 34 6.90 -9.08 -9.39
N ASP A 35 7.29 -10.08 -8.60
CA ASP A 35 6.45 -10.63 -7.53
C ASP A 35 6.63 -9.93 -6.17
N GLY A 36 7.42 -8.86 -6.07
CA GLY A 36 7.56 -8.08 -4.82
C GLY A 36 8.41 -8.77 -3.75
N GLN A 37 9.39 -9.58 -4.13
CA GLN A 37 10.21 -10.37 -3.20
C GLN A 37 11.30 -9.57 -2.46
N TYR A 38 11.65 -8.38 -2.95
CA TYR A 38 12.66 -7.50 -2.38
C TYR A 38 12.07 -6.22 -1.76
N ILE A 39 10.76 -6.12 -1.60
CA ILE A 39 10.14 -4.99 -0.90
C ILE A 39 10.65 -4.96 0.55
N GLY A 40 11.16 -3.81 1.00
CA GLY A 40 11.69 -3.58 2.34
C GLY A 40 13.21 -3.37 2.44
N GLU A 41 13.72 -3.21 3.67
CA GLU A 41 15.15 -3.07 3.93
C GLU A 41 15.86 -4.44 4.01
N HIS A 42 17.02 -4.55 3.34
CA HIS A 42 17.82 -5.80 3.27
C HIS A 42 19.16 -5.72 4.00
N LYS A 43 19.29 -4.86 5.01
CA LYS A 43 20.51 -4.90 5.85
C LYS A 43 20.45 -6.13 6.76
N LYS A 44 21.62 -6.62 7.18
CA LYS A 44 21.74 -7.77 8.09
C LYS A 44 20.88 -7.64 9.36
N ARG A 45 20.79 -6.44 9.94
CA ARG A 45 19.94 -6.16 11.12
C ARG A 45 18.45 -6.41 10.83
N ASN A 46 17.96 -5.96 9.67
CA ASN A 46 16.57 -6.09 9.26
C ASN A 46 16.22 -7.56 8.97
N GLU A 47 17.12 -8.30 8.33
CA GLU A 47 16.93 -9.74 8.09
C GLU A 47 16.86 -10.53 9.40
N VAL A 48 17.72 -10.23 10.37
CA VAL A 48 17.71 -10.85 11.70
C VAL A 48 16.42 -10.49 12.45
N PHE A 49 16.01 -9.23 12.44
CA PHE A 49 14.79 -8.76 13.11
C PHE A 49 13.54 -9.40 12.50
N LEU A 50 13.44 -9.43 11.16
CA LEU A 50 12.37 -10.11 10.43
C LEU A 50 12.29 -11.58 10.81
N LYS A 51 13.41 -12.31 10.78
CA LYS A 51 13.43 -13.73 11.14
C LYS A 51 12.97 -13.97 12.58
N LYS A 52 13.33 -13.08 13.52
CA LYS A 52 12.98 -13.21 14.93
C LYS A 52 11.51 -12.92 15.23
N HIS A 53 10.91 -11.91 14.58
CA HIS A 53 9.60 -11.37 14.97
C HIS A 53 8.47 -11.57 13.95
N LYS A 54 8.74 -12.15 12.77
CA LYS A 54 7.73 -12.33 11.70
C LYS A 54 6.47 -13.06 12.16
N ASP A 55 6.60 -14.19 12.84
CA ASP A 55 5.44 -14.99 13.25
C ASP A 55 4.62 -14.29 14.34
N GLU A 56 5.29 -13.59 15.26
CA GLU A 56 4.65 -12.74 16.26
C GLU A 56 3.84 -11.62 15.61
N ALA A 57 4.41 -10.95 14.59
CA ALA A 57 3.76 -9.85 13.87
C ALA A 57 2.53 -10.34 13.11
N ILE A 58 2.65 -11.48 12.41
CA ILE A 58 1.55 -12.12 11.69
C ILE A 58 0.42 -12.47 12.66
N LYS A 59 0.73 -13.07 13.80
CA LYS A 59 -0.26 -13.43 14.81
C LYS A 59 -0.98 -12.18 15.34
N LYS A 60 -0.24 -11.16 15.76
CA LYS A 60 -0.81 -9.90 16.26
C LYS A 60 -1.67 -9.19 15.23
N TYR A 61 -1.28 -9.20 13.95
CA TYR A 61 -2.09 -8.65 12.86
C TYR A 61 -3.43 -9.37 12.73
N LYS A 62 -3.41 -10.71 12.71
CA LYS A 62 -4.63 -11.53 12.61
C LYS A 62 -5.55 -11.33 13.81
N ASP A 63 -4.99 -11.33 15.02
CA ASP A 63 -5.73 -11.08 16.26
C ASP A 63 -6.40 -9.69 16.23
N TYR A 64 -5.66 -8.66 15.78
CA TYR A 64 -6.19 -7.31 15.60
C TYR A 64 -7.35 -7.25 14.60
N VAL A 65 -7.21 -7.88 13.42
CA VAL A 65 -8.29 -7.91 12.42
C VAL A 65 -9.53 -8.60 12.98
N LYS A 66 -9.36 -9.72 13.70
CA LYS A 66 -10.47 -10.47 14.27
C LYS A 66 -11.21 -9.66 15.33
N ASP A 67 -10.47 -9.03 16.24
CA ASP A 67 -11.03 -8.16 17.27
C ASP A 67 -11.74 -6.93 16.66
N THR A 68 -11.09 -6.28 15.70
CA THR A 68 -11.58 -5.01 15.13
C THR A 68 -12.76 -5.19 14.20
N PHE A 69 -12.65 -6.13 13.25
CA PHE A 69 -13.64 -6.28 12.17
C PHE A 69 -14.47 -7.55 12.29
N GLY A 70 -14.07 -8.54 13.10
CA GLY A 70 -14.77 -9.82 13.18
C GLY A 70 -14.44 -10.82 12.06
N TYR A 71 -13.52 -10.46 11.17
CA TYR A 71 -13.16 -11.24 9.98
C TYR A 71 -11.79 -11.90 10.11
N ASP A 72 -11.52 -12.85 9.23
CA ASP A 72 -10.19 -13.40 9.04
C ASP A 72 -9.44 -12.61 7.96
N CYS A 73 -8.13 -12.78 7.87
CA CYS A 73 -7.31 -12.10 6.86
C CYS A 73 -6.21 -12.99 6.28
N LYS A 74 -5.76 -12.61 5.08
CA LYS A 74 -4.56 -13.11 4.42
C LYS A 74 -3.44 -12.10 4.59
N ILE A 75 -2.25 -12.56 4.96
CA ILE A 75 -1.05 -11.73 4.97
C ILE A 75 -0.43 -11.72 3.57
N ASN A 76 -0.15 -10.52 3.06
CA ASN A 76 0.41 -10.34 1.72
C ASN A 76 1.91 -10.01 1.75
N LEU A 77 2.32 -9.20 2.73
CA LEU A 77 3.70 -8.75 2.90
C LEU A 77 4.03 -8.67 4.40
N VAL A 78 5.25 -9.09 4.74
CA VAL A 78 5.91 -8.72 5.99
C VAL A 78 7.30 -8.24 5.61
N GLU A 79 7.55 -6.95 5.82
CA GLU A 79 8.85 -6.34 5.57
C GLU A 79 9.44 -5.75 6.84
N ALA A 80 10.76 -5.63 6.87
CA ALA A 80 11.48 -4.96 7.95
C ALA A 80 11.92 -3.57 7.52
N TYR A 81 11.90 -2.64 8.47
CA TYR A 81 12.38 -1.29 8.30
C TYR A 81 13.26 -0.88 9.48
N THR A 82 14.10 0.13 9.24
CA THR A 82 14.84 0.81 10.29
C THR A 82 14.30 2.23 10.39
N ASN A 83 13.91 2.70 11.58
CA ASN A 83 13.45 4.08 11.69
C ASN A 83 14.55 5.08 11.28
N LYS A 84 14.14 6.22 10.72
CA LYS A 84 15.08 7.28 10.32
C LYS A 84 15.52 8.17 11.50
N SER A 85 14.84 8.07 12.64
CA SER A 85 15.14 8.85 13.85
C SER A 85 16.31 8.26 14.65
N GLY A 86 17.23 9.11 15.08
CA GLY A 86 18.40 8.74 15.88
C GLY A 86 19.72 9.29 15.31
N PHE A 87 20.61 9.76 16.18
CA PHE A 87 21.90 10.36 15.80
C PHE A 87 22.94 9.34 15.31
N SER A 88 22.76 8.06 15.64
CA SER A 88 23.67 6.97 15.26
C SER A 88 22.92 5.70 14.84
N GLU A 89 23.59 4.80 14.11
CA GLU A 89 22.98 3.52 13.70
C GLU A 89 22.56 2.65 14.90
N LYS A 90 23.25 2.79 16.04
CA LYS A 90 22.92 2.10 17.29
C LYS A 90 21.67 2.63 18.00
N SER A 91 21.30 3.88 17.74
CA SER A 91 20.09 4.50 18.32
C SER A 91 18.83 4.29 17.48
N LYS A 92 18.96 3.66 16.31
CA LYS A 92 17.81 3.37 15.44
C LYS A 92 17.10 2.10 15.92
N ILE A 93 15.78 2.17 15.88
CA ILE A 93 14.86 1.10 16.26
C ILE A 93 14.42 0.38 15.00
N ASP A 94 14.54 -0.94 15.02
CA ASP A 94 14.02 -1.80 13.96
C ASP A 94 12.53 -2.09 14.18
N GLY A 95 11.83 -2.30 13.09
CA GLY A 95 10.41 -2.62 13.11
C GLY A 95 10.00 -3.47 11.93
N LEU A 96 8.75 -3.92 11.95
CA LEU A 96 8.12 -4.64 10.86
C LEU A 96 6.89 -3.88 10.36
N VAL A 97 6.63 -3.94 9.06
CA VAL A 97 5.33 -3.62 8.48
C VAL A 97 4.68 -4.90 8.01
N VAL A 98 3.42 -5.09 8.38
CA VAL A 98 2.59 -6.20 7.91
C VAL A 98 1.45 -5.63 7.09
N VAL A 99 1.34 -6.06 5.83
CA VAL A 99 0.21 -5.74 4.94
C VAL A 99 -0.67 -6.97 4.82
N GLY A 100 -1.98 -6.81 5.01
CA GLY A 100 -2.92 -7.92 4.90
C GLY A 100 -4.26 -7.52 4.30
N THR A 101 -4.88 -8.48 3.63
CA THR A 101 -6.24 -8.35 3.08
C THR A 101 -7.24 -9.02 4.00
N VAL A 102 -8.24 -8.25 4.45
CA VAL A 102 -9.37 -8.75 5.25
C VAL A 102 -10.38 -9.44 4.33
N ASN A 103 -10.82 -10.63 4.74
CA ASN A 103 -11.77 -11.44 4.00
C ASN A 103 -13.23 -11.01 4.28
N TYR A 104 -13.55 -9.81 3.82
CA TYR A 104 -14.91 -9.27 3.78
C TYR A 104 -15.55 -9.51 2.41
N ASP A 105 -16.88 -9.35 2.28
CA ASP A 105 -17.62 -9.48 1.01
C ASP A 105 -16.94 -8.71 -0.13
N VAL A 106 -16.47 -7.49 0.16
CA VAL A 106 -15.51 -6.76 -0.67
C VAL A 106 -14.16 -6.76 0.06
N PRO A 107 -13.17 -7.57 -0.37
CA PRO A 107 -11.88 -7.63 0.31
C PRO A 107 -11.16 -6.28 0.29
N PHE A 108 -10.69 -5.85 1.46
CA PHE A 108 -9.96 -4.61 1.63
C PHE A 108 -8.63 -4.86 2.32
N GLN A 109 -7.70 -3.93 2.16
CA GLN A 109 -6.33 -4.05 2.61
C GLN A 109 -5.93 -2.86 3.46
N PHE A 110 -5.08 -3.11 4.46
CA PHE A 110 -4.36 -2.08 5.18
C PHE A 110 -3.04 -2.65 5.70
N ARG A 111 -2.25 -1.79 6.35
CA ARG A 111 -1.01 -2.16 7.03
C ARG A 111 -1.07 -1.91 8.54
N LEU A 112 -0.33 -2.70 9.31
CA LEU A 112 0.05 -2.38 10.69
C LEU A 112 1.56 -2.30 10.80
N ILE A 113 2.02 -1.36 11.62
CA ILE A 113 3.43 -1.15 11.91
C ILE A 113 3.71 -1.70 13.31
N PHE A 114 4.84 -2.39 13.43
CA PHE A 114 5.32 -2.99 14.65
C PHE A 114 6.71 -2.47 14.97
N VAL A 115 6.92 -2.08 16.22
CA VAL A 115 8.22 -1.61 16.73
C VAL A 115 8.73 -2.55 17.81
N GLU A 116 10.05 -2.66 17.93
CA GLU A 116 10.68 -3.37 19.04
C GLU A 116 10.19 -2.81 20.39
N SER A 117 9.78 -3.72 21.29
CA SER A 117 9.35 -3.38 22.65
C SER A 117 9.77 -4.50 23.61
N GLY A 118 10.76 -4.20 24.45
CA GLY A 118 11.40 -5.20 25.31
C GLY A 118 11.94 -6.36 24.48
N ASN A 119 11.48 -7.58 24.76
CA ASN A 119 11.88 -8.79 24.05
C ASN A 119 10.99 -9.14 22.84
N GLY A 120 9.94 -8.37 22.57
CA GLY A 120 8.95 -8.63 21.51
C GLY A 120 8.70 -7.40 20.65
N ILE A 121 7.51 -7.33 20.06
CA ILE A 121 7.08 -6.18 19.26
C ILE A 121 5.74 -5.61 19.75
N ALA A 122 5.52 -4.32 19.58
CA ALA A 122 4.25 -3.67 19.87
C ALA A 122 3.68 -3.04 18.59
N ILE A 123 2.35 -3.06 18.44
CA ILE A 123 1.69 -2.28 17.39
C ILE A 123 1.92 -0.81 17.68
N THR A 124 2.39 -0.07 16.70
CA THR A 124 2.45 1.39 16.73
C THR A 124 1.49 1.93 15.69
N THR A 125 0.68 2.92 16.09
CA THR A 125 -0.25 3.60 15.19
C THR A 125 0.45 4.83 14.61
N PHE A 126 0.58 4.88 13.29
CA PHE A 126 1.17 6.05 12.61
C PHE A 126 0.21 7.25 12.65
N THR A 127 -1.09 6.98 12.60
CA THR A 127 -2.14 8.00 12.62
C THR A 127 -2.78 8.00 14.00
N PRO A 128 -3.07 9.19 14.58
CA PRO A 128 -4.08 9.30 15.63
C PRO A 128 -5.33 8.49 15.27
N GLY A 129 -5.99 7.94 16.31
CA GLY A 129 -7.30 7.28 16.25
C GLY A 129 -7.50 6.12 15.25
N HIS A 130 -6.44 5.53 14.70
CA HIS A 130 -6.48 4.36 13.79
C HIS A 130 -7.14 4.64 12.43
N ILE A 131 -6.97 5.85 11.89
CA ILE A 131 -7.56 6.26 10.59
C ILE A 131 -7.22 5.26 9.48
N ASN A 132 -5.99 4.76 9.41
CA ASN A 132 -5.58 3.83 8.35
C ASN A 132 -6.40 2.53 8.36
N GLU A 133 -6.67 1.95 9.53
CA GLU A 133 -7.45 0.72 9.65
C GLU A 133 -8.95 0.97 9.43
N THR A 134 -9.49 2.06 9.99
CA THR A 134 -10.93 2.37 9.91
C THR A 134 -11.33 2.86 8.51
N SER A 135 -10.48 3.60 7.80
CA SER A 135 -10.71 4.00 6.41
C SER A 135 -10.69 2.84 5.45
N ALA A 136 -9.81 1.85 5.64
CA ALA A 136 -9.79 0.65 4.82
C ALA A 136 -11.16 -0.06 4.83
N ALA A 137 -11.71 -0.22 6.03
CA ALA A 137 -12.99 -0.91 6.23
C ALA A 137 -14.17 -0.08 5.71
N VAL A 138 -14.21 1.23 5.99
CA VAL A 138 -15.26 2.12 5.46
C VAL A 138 -15.20 2.17 3.92
N SER A 139 -14.01 2.17 3.33
CA SER A 139 -13.82 2.06 1.88
C SER A 139 -14.46 0.79 1.33
N ALA A 140 -14.29 -0.35 2.00
CA ALA A 140 -14.94 -1.59 1.59
C ALA A 140 -16.47 -1.53 1.65
N MET A 141 -17.02 -0.86 2.68
CA MET A 141 -18.46 -0.65 2.81
C MET A 141 -18.99 0.28 1.71
N MET A 142 -18.30 1.38 1.43
CA MET A 142 -18.67 2.32 0.39
C MET A 142 -18.54 1.69 -1.01
N TYR A 143 -17.52 0.88 -1.23
CA TYR A 143 -17.39 0.09 -2.45
C TYR A 143 -18.57 -0.87 -2.62
N LYS A 144 -18.92 -1.64 -1.57
CA LYS A 144 -20.07 -2.56 -1.60
C LYS A 144 -21.38 -1.85 -1.93
N ARG A 145 -21.56 -0.61 -1.46
CA ARG A 145 -22.75 0.20 -1.74
C ARG A 145 -22.86 0.60 -3.21
N TYR A 146 -21.73 0.93 -3.85
CA TYR A 146 -21.65 1.42 -5.23
C TYR A 146 -20.98 0.40 -6.16
N GLU A 147 -21.04 -0.88 -5.80
CA GLU A 147 -20.22 -1.92 -6.44
C GLU A 147 -20.51 -2.01 -7.93
N HIS A 148 -21.79 -1.93 -8.30
CA HIS A 148 -22.22 -2.01 -9.69
C HIS A 148 -21.63 -0.86 -10.53
N GLU A 149 -21.79 0.37 -10.09
CA GLU A 149 -21.33 1.57 -10.80
C GLU A 149 -19.80 1.65 -10.87
N ILE A 150 -19.13 1.30 -9.76
CA ILE A 150 -17.66 1.29 -9.70
C ILE A 150 -17.09 0.20 -10.62
N GLU A 151 -17.64 -1.02 -10.60
CA GLU A 151 -17.18 -2.12 -11.46
C GLU A 151 -17.48 -1.82 -12.94
N GLN A 152 -18.62 -1.18 -13.27
CA GLN A 152 -18.88 -0.70 -14.63
C GLN A 152 -17.80 0.27 -15.12
N ALA A 153 -17.46 1.28 -14.32
CA ALA A 153 -16.41 2.24 -14.66
C ALA A 153 -15.04 1.54 -14.81
N ARG A 154 -14.71 0.61 -13.90
CA ARG A 154 -13.45 -0.14 -13.94
C ARG A 154 -13.34 -1.01 -15.19
N LEU A 155 -14.41 -1.71 -15.56
CA LEU A 155 -14.42 -2.59 -16.74
C LEU A 155 -14.34 -1.77 -18.04
N LYS A 156 -15.02 -0.62 -18.10
CA LYS A 156 -14.91 0.30 -19.24
C LYS A 156 -13.48 0.84 -19.38
N PHE A 157 -12.89 1.32 -18.29
CA PHE A 157 -11.49 1.76 -18.27
C PHE A 157 -10.54 0.65 -18.72
N LYS A 158 -10.63 -0.54 -18.09
CA LYS A 158 -9.85 -1.73 -18.46
C LYS A 158 -9.91 -2.01 -19.96
N SER A 159 -11.12 -2.07 -20.52
CA SER A 159 -11.31 -2.37 -21.94
C SER A 159 -10.64 -1.35 -22.88
N GLU A 160 -10.68 -0.06 -22.54
CA GLU A 160 -10.07 0.97 -23.38
C GLU A 160 -8.54 0.96 -23.29
N VAL A 161 -7.98 0.70 -22.10
CA VAL A 161 -6.52 0.72 -21.91
C VAL A 161 -5.84 -0.52 -22.48
N GLU A 162 -6.42 -1.72 -22.28
CA GLU A 162 -5.87 -2.97 -22.82
C GLU A 162 -5.89 -3.01 -24.35
N LYS A 163 -6.95 -2.49 -24.98
CA LYS A 163 -7.05 -2.29 -26.43
C LYS A 163 -5.87 -1.51 -27.02
N ASN A 164 -5.29 -0.61 -26.25
CA ASN A 164 -4.19 0.27 -26.67
C ASN A 164 -2.83 -0.18 -26.13
N GLY A 165 -2.72 -1.40 -25.60
CA GLY A 165 -1.46 -1.99 -25.16
C GLY A 165 -1.02 -1.64 -23.75
N TYR A 166 -1.82 -0.86 -23.01
CA TYR A 166 -1.58 -0.54 -21.60
C TYR A 166 -2.11 -1.66 -20.69
N TYR A 167 -1.59 -1.73 -19.47
CA TYR A 167 -1.83 -2.88 -18.58
C TYR A 167 -1.85 -2.46 -17.11
N ALA A 168 -2.36 -3.34 -16.26
CA ALA A 168 -2.26 -3.20 -14.82
C ALA A 168 -0.99 -3.88 -14.28
N MET A 169 -0.57 -3.47 -13.09
CA MET A 169 0.37 -4.22 -12.27
C MET A 169 -0.16 -5.62 -12.00
N ASN A 170 0.69 -6.65 -11.99
CA ASN A 170 0.25 -8.01 -11.68
C ASN A 170 -0.39 -8.14 -10.29
N GLU A 171 -1.33 -9.08 -10.15
CA GLU A 171 -2.15 -9.21 -8.94
C GLU A 171 -1.33 -9.52 -7.68
N LYS A 172 -0.25 -10.30 -7.80
CA LYS A 172 0.59 -10.64 -6.64
C LYS A 172 1.28 -9.40 -6.09
N LEU A 173 1.86 -8.58 -6.97
CA LEU A 173 2.53 -7.35 -6.59
C LEU A 173 1.57 -6.31 -6.06
N GLN A 174 0.40 -6.19 -6.69
CA GLN A 174 -0.64 -5.26 -6.30
C GLN A 174 -1.07 -5.45 -4.83
N LYS A 175 -1.20 -6.70 -4.37
CA LYS A 175 -1.52 -7.01 -2.96
C LYS A 175 -0.37 -6.75 -1.98
N LYS A 176 0.84 -6.47 -2.45
CA LYS A 176 2.01 -6.15 -1.61
C LYS A 176 2.27 -4.66 -1.48
N GLN A 177 1.62 -3.82 -2.29
CA GLN A 177 1.64 -2.38 -2.07
C GLN A 177 0.90 -2.06 -0.77
N GLU A 178 1.31 -1.07 0.01
CA GLU A 178 0.65 -0.76 1.29
C GLU A 178 -0.54 0.17 1.13
N PHE A 179 -1.39 -0.13 0.13
CA PHE A 179 -2.64 0.60 -0.11
C PHE A 179 -3.64 0.34 1.02
N ASN A 180 -4.41 1.38 1.32
CA ASN A 180 -5.45 1.42 2.33
C ASN A 180 -6.82 1.53 1.65
N GLY A 181 -7.59 0.44 1.67
CA GLY A 181 -8.91 0.38 1.03
C GLY A 181 -9.08 -0.83 0.12
N VAL A 182 -9.87 -0.67 -0.93
CA VAL A 182 -10.18 -1.73 -1.91
C VAL A 182 -9.23 -1.61 -3.09
N THR A 183 -8.59 -2.73 -3.42
CA THR A 183 -7.66 -2.82 -4.55
C THR A 183 -8.09 -3.93 -5.50
N LYS A 184 -8.30 -3.56 -6.76
CA LYS A 184 -8.64 -4.42 -7.90
C LYS A 184 -7.68 -4.11 -9.05
N GLN A 185 -7.53 -5.03 -10.01
CA GLN A 185 -6.81 -4.71 -11.24
C GLN A 185 -7.43 -3.46 -11.90
N PHE A 186 -6.56 -2.49 -12.23
CA PHE A 186 -6.90 -1.16 -12.75
C PHE A 186 -7.62 -0.19 -11.81
N LEU A 187 -7.81 -0.52 -10.53
CA LEU A 187 -8.54 0.35 -9.61
C LEU A 187 -8.03 0.25 -8.17
N ASN A 188 -7.71 1.39 -7.61
CA ASN A 188 -7.62 1.62 -6.17
C ASN A 188 -8.81 2.47 -5.72
N PHE A 189 -9.45 2.09 -4.62
CA PHE A 189 -10.59 2.80 -4.06
C PHE A 189 -10.40 3.00 -2.57
N ASN A 190 -10.50 4.25 -2.12
CA ASN A 190 -10.46 4.59 -0.71
C ASN A 190 -11.48 5.68 -0.35
N THR A 191 -11.60 5.97 0.93
CA THR A 191 -12.29 7.14 1.46
C THR A 191 -11.82 7.42 2.88
N ASP A 192 -12.06 8.63 3.35
CA ASP A 192 -11.92 8.97 4.77
C ASP A 192 -12.87 8.19 5.68
N SER A 193 -12.54 8.21 6.98
CA SER A 193 -13.29 7.53 8.03
C SER A 193 -13.48 8.42 9.26
N ILE A 194 -13.75 7.78 10.39
CA ILE A 194 -13.74 8.37 11.71
C ILE A 194 -12.39 8.11 12.40
N ASP A 195 -11.87 9.16 13.02
CA ASP A 195 -10.61 9.16 13.79
C ASP A 195 -10.86 8.64 15.23
N ASP A 196 -11.54 7.50 15.36
CA ASP A 196 -11.82 6.85 16.65
C ASP A 196 -12.19 5.37 16.47
N LEU A 197 -11.25 4.48 16.82
CA LEU A 197 -11.43 3.03 16.75
C LEU A 197 -12.59 2.51 17.62
N LYS A 198 -12.80 3.08 18.81
CA LYS A 198 -13.88 2.64 19.72
C LYS A 198 -15.23 2.96 19.09
N LYS A 199 -15.36 4.15 18.54
CA LYS A 199 -16.56 4.59 17.83
C LYS A 199 -16.80 3.78 16.54
N PHE A 200 -15.73 3.43 15.82
CA PHE A 200 -15.84 2.50 14.68
C PHE A 200 -16.42 1.15 15.10
N LYS A 201 -15.88 0.55 16.16
CA LYS A 201 -16.38 -0.73 16.69
C LYS A 201 -17.86 -0.65 17.12
N GLN A 202 -18.29 0.49 17.65
CA GLN A 202 -19.67 0.69 18.11
C GLN A 202 -20.66 0.91 16.96
N GLU A 203 -20.28 1.68 15.94
CA GLU A 203 -21.23 2.19 14.94
C GLU A 203 -21.11 1.50 13.57
N PHE A 204 -19.91 1.08 13.17
CA PHE A 204 -19.65 0.56 11.82
C PHE A 204 -19.56 -0.96 11.78
N LYS A 205 -18.94 -1.58 12.79
CA LYS A 205 -18.66 -3.03 12.80
C LYS A 205 -19.91 -3.88 12.57
N SER A 206 -21.02 -3.58 13.26
CA SER A 206 -22.28 -4.31 13.09
C SER A 206 -22.85 -4.14 11.67
N VAL A 207 -22.74 -2.95 11.09
CA VAL A 207 -23.20 -2.65 9.73
C VAL A 207 -22.42 -3.45 8.69
N MET A 208 -21.12 -3.67 8.89
CA MET A 208 -20.32 -4.53 8.01
C MET A 208 -20.88 -5.97 7.90
N HIS A 209 -21.59 -6.47 8.92
CA HIS A 209 -22.16 -7.82 8.88
C HIS A 209 -23.56 -7.89 8.26
N LEU A 210 -24.13 -6.74 7.88
CA LEU A 210 -25.44 -6.67 7.21
C LEU A 210 -25.34 -6.96 5.71
N LYS A 211 -26.49 -7.31 5.13
CA LYS A 211 -26.64 -7.60 3.69
C LYS A 211 -27.88 -6.90 3.13
N GLY A 212 -27.90 -6.70 1.81
CA GLY A 212 -29.04 -6.14 1.08
C GLY A 212 -29.52 -4.81 1.63
N ASP A 213 -30.84 -4.63 1.71
CA ASP A 213 -31.46 -3.36 2.10
C ASP A 213 -31.10 -2.92 3.51
N ALA A 214 -30.95 -3.86 4.46
CA ALA A 214 -30.55 -3.54 5.83
C ALA A 214 -29.16 -2.88 5.86
N PHE A 215 -28.21 -3.40 5.07
CA PHE A 215 -26.90 -2.78 4.91
C PHE A 215 -27.03 -1.37 4.30
N ASN A 216 -27.78 -1.24 3.21
CA ASN A 216 -27.92 0.03 2.49
C ASN A 216 -28.56 1.13 3.34
N GLN A 217 -29.58 0.79 4.13
CA GLN A 217 -30.26 1.71 5.03
C GLN A 217 -29.34 2.15 6.18
N GLN A 218 -28.69 1.21 6.86
CA GLN A 218 -27.80 1.53 7.98
C GLN A 218 -26.55 2.29 7.53
N LEU A 219 -25.97 1.92 6.39
CA LEU A 219 -24.87 2.69 5.80
C LEU A 219 -25.32 4.09 5.39
N GLN A 220 -26.54 4.27 4.88
CA GLN A 220 -27.07 5.61 4.60
C GLN A 220 -27.18 6.46 5.88
N SER A 221 -27.62 5.86 7.00
CA SER A 221 -27.64 6.56 8.30
C SER A 221 -26.23 6.99 8.74
N LEU A 222 -25.22 6.13 8.53
CA LEU A 222 -23.82 6.46 8.79
C LEU A 222 -23.31 7.58 7.88
N ILE A 223 -23.63 7.55 6.58
CA ILE A 223 -23.28 8.61 5.62
C ILE A 223 -23.91 9.94 6.05
N ASN A 224 -25.18 9.94 6.47
CA ASN A 224 -25.84 11.17 6.94
C ASN A 224 -25.17 11.75 8.20
N LYS A 225 -24.68 10.87 9.08
CA LYS A 225 -23.98 11.26 10.31
C LYS A 225 -22.52 11.68 10.06
N TYR A 226 -21.88 11.07 9.06
CA TYR A 226 -20.48 11.24 8.68
C TYR A 226 -20.36 11.51 7.18
N PRO A 227 -20.85 12.66 6.68
CA PRO A 227 -20.90 12.93 5.24
C PRO A 227 -19.52 12.91 4.57
N GLN A 228 -18.44 13.10 5.32
CA GLN A 228 -17.08 13.04 4.80
C GLN A 228 -16.74 11.67 4.18
N ILE A 229 -17.32 10.55 4.65
CA ILE A 229 -17.03 9.21 4.11
C ILE A 229 -17.59 9.00 2.69
N GLN A 230 -18.52 9.86 2.24
CA GLN A 230 -18.99 9.87 0.86
C GLN A 230 -18.32 10.98 0.06
N LYS A 231 -18.16 12.16 0.67
CA LYS A 231 -17.55 13.33 0.03
C LYS A 231 -16.10 13.05 -0.39
N ASN A 232 -15.37 12.30 0.42
CA ASN A 232 -13.95 12.03 0.24
C ASN A 232 -13.69 10.63 -0.34
N MET A 233 -14.70 10.03 -1.00
CA MET A 233 -14.46 8.84 -1.80
C MET A 233 -13.49 9.18 -2.93
N GLU A 234 -12.47 8.36 -3.12
CA GLU A 234 -11.49 8.50 -4.19
C GLU A 234 -11.36 7.19 -4.96
N SER A 235 -11.38 7.28 -6.28
CA SER A 235 -11.15 6.16 -7.19
C SER A 235 -10.00 6.47 -8.14
N GLU A 236 -8.89 5.78 -7.96
CA GLU A 236 -7.73 5.86 -8.84
C GLU A 236 -7.80 4.74 -9.87
N PHE A 237 -8.10 5.10 -11.12
CA PHE A 237 -8.05 4.21 -12.27
C PHE A 237 -6.61 4.17 -12.80
N ILE A 238 -5.94 3.04 -12.59
CA ILE A 238 -4.48 2.94 -12.74
C ILE A 238 -4.12 2.07 -13.94
N ALA A 239 -3.22 2.55 -14.79
CA ALA A 239 -2.60 1.78 -15.85
C ALA A 239 -1.09 2.04 -15.94
N TYR A 240 -0.39 1.17 -16.64
CA TYR A 240 1.04 1.22 -16.87
C TYR A 240 1.34 1.21 -18.36
N TYR A 241 2.35 1.97 -18.76
CA TYR A 241 2.88 2.03 -20.12
C TYR A 241 4.33 1.55 -20.16
N ASP A 242 4.75 1.00 -21.31
CA ASP A 242 6.10 0.44 -21.44
C ASP A 242 7.20 1.50 -21.20
N LYS A 243 8.33 1.06 -20.64
CA LYS A 243 9.47 1.95 -20.36
C LYS A 243 10.03 2.64 -21.62
N GLY A 244 9.82 2.08 -22.80
CA GLY A 244 10.24 2.65 -24.09
C GLY A 244 9.27 3.67 -24.67
N GLU A 245 8.05 3.77 -24.16
CA GLU A 245 7.04 4.68 -24.71
C GLU A 245 7.32 6.16 -24.38
N ASN A 246 6.91 7.02 -25.31
CA ASN A 246 7.00 8.47 -25.17
C ASN A 246 5.87 8.99 -24.28
N ARG A 247 6.23 9.73 -23.22
CA ARG A 247 5.28 10.26 -22.24
C ARG A 247 4.23 11.20 -22.85
N GLU A 248 4.59 12.03 -23.82
CA GLU A 248 3.66 12.97 -24.47
C GLU A 248 2.61 12.22 -25.30
N THR A 249 3.02 11.16 -26.00
CA THR A 249 2.09 10.27 -26.72
C THR A 249 1.08 9.64 -25.75
N VAL A 250 1.56 9.12 -24.61
CA VAL A 250 0.69 8.55 -23.58
C VAL A 250 -0.22 9.62 -22.98
N ALA A 251 0.28 10.83 -22.72
CA ALA A 251 -0.53 11.92 -22.16
C ALA A 251 -1.68 12.34 -23.11
N ASN A 252 -1.41 12.42 -24.41
CA ASN A 252 -2.43 12.69 -25.41
C ASN A 252 -3.49 11.58 -25.48
N TYR A 253 -3.07 10.32 -25.33
CA TYR A 253 -4.01 9.20 -25.22
C TYR A 253 -4.89 9.31 -23.96
N VAL A 254 -4.28 9.59 -22.79
CA VAL A 254 -5.00 9.72 -21.50
C VAL A 254 -6.08 10.81 -21.56
N TRP A 255 -5.82 11.92 -22.24
CA TRP A 255 -6.82 12.97 -22.47
C TRP A 255 -8.04 12.47 -23.25
N ASN A 256 -7.83 11.65 -24.28
CA ASN A 256 -8.94 11.07 -25.04
C ASN A 256 -9.65 9.95 -24.27
N LEU A 257 -8.89 9.16 -23.51
CA LEU A 257 -9.43 8.11 -22.65
C LEU A 257 -10.44 8.68 -21.64
N GLN A 258 -10.08 9.79 -20.99
CA GLN A 258 -10.95 10.52 -20.06
C GLN A 258 -12.36 10.73 -20.66
N LYS A 259 -12.43 11.27 -21.88
CA LYS A 259 -13.71 11.51 -22.58
C LYS A 259 -14.53 10.23 -22.76
N THR A 260 -13.86 9.13 -23.10
CA THR A 260 -14.54 7.85 -23.39
C THR A 260 -14.98 7.06 -22.14
N THR A 261 -14.44 7.39 -20.96
CA THR A 261 -14.75 6.71 -19.70
C THR A 261 -15.62 7.54 -18.76
N ASN A 262 -15.71 8.85 -18.99
CA ASN A 262 -16.37 9.80 -18.10
C ASN A 262 -17.83 9.45 -17.76
N ASP A 263 -18.61 8.99 -18.74
CA ASP A 263 -20.04 8.69 -18.51
C ASP A 263 -20.23 7.63 -17.43
N THR A 264 -19.37 6.61 -17.40
CA THR A 264 -19.41 5.57 -16.36
C THR A 264 -18.87 6.06 -15.02
N MET A 265 -17.85 6.92 -15.01
CA MET A 265 -17.24 7.44 -13.77
C MET A 265 -18.14 8.44 -13.03
N LYS A 266 -19.12 9.04 -13.71
CA LYS A 266 -20.12 9.95 -13.15
C LYS A 266 -21.24 9.24 -12.37
N LEU A 267 -21.37 7.92 -12.49
CA LEU A 267 -22.51 7.17 -11.94
C LEU A 267 -22.49 7.01 -10.41
N TYR A 268 -21.36 7.30 -9.76
CA TYR A 268 -21.21 7.23 -8.31
C TYR A 268 -20.53 8.49 -7.76
N PRO A 269 -20.66 8.83 -6.46
CA PRO A 269 -20.05 10.04 -5.89
C PRO A 269 -18.52 9.93 -5.72
N GLY A 270 -17.88 11.01 -5.26
CA GLY A 270 -16.44 11.06 -4.98
C GLY A 270 -15.59 11.53 -6.15
N ASN A 271 -14.30 11.71 -5.87
CA ASN A 271 -13.28 12.10 -6.85
C ASN A 271 -12.81 10.86 -7.61
N LYS A 272 -12.47 11.07 -8.89
CA LYS A 272 -11.87 10.03 -9.72
C LYS A 272 -10.64 10.58 -10.38
N SER A 273 -9.63 9.75 -10.52
CA SER A 273 -8.41 10.09 -11.22
C SER A 273 -8.05 8.96 -12.16
N ILE A 274 -7.65 9.31 -13.38
CA ILE A 274 -7.01 8.39 -14.31
C ILE A 274 -5.52 8.62 -14.20
N ILE A 275 -4.78 7.58 -13.83
CA ILE A 275 -3.35 7.68 -13.53
C ILE A 275 -2.57 6.65 -14.32
N PHE A 276 -1.55 7.13 -15.03
CA PHE A 276 -0.65 6.32 -15.84
C PHE A 276 0.78 6.40 -15.29
N TYR A 277 1.34 5.22 -15.02
CA TYR A 277 2.70 5.06 -14.53
C TYR A 277 3.60 4.43 -15.60
N LYS A 278 4.87 4.85 -15.62
CA LYS A 278 5.87 4.18 -16.42
C LYS A 278 6.23 2.84 -15.79
N ASP A 279 6.37 1.79 -16.60
CA ASP A 279 6.77 0.46 -16.14
C ASP A 279 8.27 0.36 -15.85
N LYS A 280 8.66 1.08 -14.80
CA LYS A 280 10.01 1.15 -14.28
C LYS A 280 9.90 1.62 -12.83
N VAL A 281 9.84 0.65 -11.92
CA VAL A 281 9.67 0.89 -10.49
C VAL A 281 10.83 0.29 -9.70
N SER A 282 11.08 0.82 -8.51
CA SER A 282 12.06 0.30 -7.57
C SER A 282 11.73 -1.15 -7.18
N ALA A 283 12.73 -2.00 -7.03
CA ALA A 283 12.51 -3.34 -6.50
C ALA A 283 12.25 -3.32 -4.98
N THR A 284 12.78 -2.33 -4.25
CA THR A 284 12.84 -2.37 -2.78
C THR A 284 12.14 -1.22 -2.09
N GLN A 285 12.08 -0.04 -2.73
CA GLN A 285 11.64 1.19 -2.07
C GLN A 285 10.19 1.48 -2.38
N LEU A 286 9.47 1.88 -1.35
CA LEU A 286 8.14 2.45 -1.46
C LEU A 286 8.22 3.99 -1.42
N ASP A 287 7.36 4.66 -2.18
CA ASP A 287 7.19 6.11 -2.17
C ASP A 287 6.42 6.57 -0.91
N GLU A 288 6.16 7.88 -0.80
CA GLU A 288 5.40 8.45 0.32
C GLU A 288 3.95 7.94 0.38
N HIS A 289 3.40 7.58 -0.78
CA HIS A 289 2.08 6.95 -0.95
C HIS A 289 2.10 5.43 -0.74
N LYS A 290 3.25 4.87 -0.36
CA LYS A 290 3.45 3.43 -0.06
C LYS A 290 3.24 2.49 -1.25
N ARG A 291 3.49 3.01 -2.46
CA ARG A 291 3.56 2.27 -3.71
C ARG A 291 5.03 2.06 -4.07
N LEU A 292 5.35 1.11 -4.96
CA LEU A 292 6.74 1.01 -5.43
C LEU A 292 7.19 2.32 -6.07
N GLN A 293 8.30 2.85 -5.58
CA GLN A 293 8.81 4.14 -6.00
C GLN A 293 9.17 4.11 -7.50
N SER A 294 8.68 5.08 -8.26
CA SER A 294 9.12 5.33 -9.63
C SER A 294 9.99 6.59 -9.67
N ASP A 295 10.98 6.61 -10.55
CA ASP A 295 11.74 7.82 -10.89
C ASP A 295 11.06 8.66 -11.99
N SER A 296 9.91 8.18 -12.49
CA SER A 296 9.18 8.76 -13.60
C SER A 296 7.98 9.55 -13.11
N GLN A 297 7.72 10.71 -13.73
CA GLN A 297 6.52 11.50 -13.45
C GLN A 297 5.27 10.76 -13.93
N GLU A 298 4.28 10.63 -13.04
CA GLU A 298 2.96 10.13 -13.42
C GLU A 298 2.27 11.07 -14.41
N ILE A 299 1.34 10.49 -15.17
CA ILE A 299 0.35 11.26 -15.96
C ILE A 299 -0.96 11.09 -15.20
N SER A 300 -1.56 12.18 -14.76
CA SER A 300 -2.80 12.16 -13.98
C SER A 300 -3.79 13.18 -14.54
N ILE A 301 -5.06 12.80 -14.60
CA ILE A 301 -6.17 13.65 -14.98
C ILE A 301 -7.41 13.28 -14.16
N SER A 302 -8.27 14.25 -13.85
CA SER A 302 -9.58 13.98 -13.24
C SER A 302 -10.43 13.05 -14.11
N GLY A 303 -11.20 12.15 -13.50
CA GLY A 303 -12.23 11.35 -14.16
C GLY A 303 -13.62 11.79 -13.72
N GLY A 304 -14.62 11.60 -14.57
CA GLY A 304 -16.00 11.96 -14.24
C GLY A 304 -16.28 13.47 -14.17
N GLU A 305 -15.29 14.31 -14.46
CA GLU A 305 -15.43 15.75 -14.65
C GLU A 305 -15.49 16.07 -16.15
N ASN A 306 -16.35 17.01 -16.54
CA ASN A 306 -16.70 17.47 -17.90
C ASN A 306 -17.97 16.86 -18.50
N ASN A 307 -18.95 17.73 -18.79
CA ASN A 307 -20.00 17.54 -19.80
C ASN A 307 -19.41 17.68 -21.20
#